data_AF-A0A2V6NTZ9-F1
#
_entry.id   AF-A0A2V6NTZ9-F1
#
_cell.length_a   1.000
_cell.length_b   1.000
_cell.length_c   1.000
_cell.angle_alpha   90.00
_cell.angle_beta   90.00
_cell.angle_gamma   90.00
#
_symmetry.space_group_name_H-M   'P 1'
#
loop_
_entity.id
_entity.type
_entity.pdbx_description
1 polymer ?
#
loop_
_entity_poly.entity_id
_entity_poly.type
_entity_poly.pdbx_seq_one_letter_code
_entity_poly.pdbx_strand_id
1 'polypeptide(L)'
;MRRSATPTPGNEIRNFRAESVSEREMKVSVDYSYVGDHGVGEIFMHAVALQNDGWSSRVPGTGFPDTAISVGEGRATINITKLENTGNAISTHVKVCMVSIRDRSAFVCKNFPYTKSWE
;
A
#
# COMPACT_ATOMS: atom_id res chain seq x y z
N MET A 1 -0.54 -11.65 -40.60
CA MET A 1 0.41 -11.32 -39.51
C MET A 1 -0.39 -10.90 -38.29
N ARG A 2 -0.49 -11.75 -37.25
CA ARG A 2 -1.13 -11.37 -35.98
C ARG A 2 -0.14 -10.49 -35.21
N ARG A 3 -0.43 -9.21 -35.06
CA ARG A 3 0.30 -8.34 -34.13
C ARG A 3 -0.07 -8.79 -32.73
N SER A 4 0.88 -9.35 -31.99
CA SER A 4 0.78 -9.48 -30.55
C SER A 4 0.72 -8.06 -30.00
N ALA A 5 -0.48 -7.56 -29.67
CA ALA A 5 -0.62 -6.33 -28.92
C ALA A 5 -0.07 -6.64 -27.52
N THR A 6 1.13 -6.16 -27.21
CA THR A 6 1.59 -6.12 -25.82
C THR A 6 0.50 -5.35 -25.07
N PRO A 7 -0.15 -5.93 -24.04
CA PRO A 7 -1.16 -5.20 -23.30
C PRO A 7 -0.52 -3.92 -22.78
N THR A 8 -1.17 -2.77 -23.04
CA THR A 8 -0.75 -1.50 -22.44
C THR A 8 -0.65 -1.72 -20.93
N PRO A 9 0.51 -1.47 -20.29
CA PRO A 9 0.65 -1.70 -18.86
C PRO A 9 -0.43 -0.90 -18.12
N GLY A 10 -1.30 -1.60 -17.38
CA GLY A 10 -2.33 -0.95 -16.55
C GLY A 10 -1.76 -0.44 -15.23
N ASN A 11 -2.64 0.13 -14.41
CA ASN A 11 -2.30 0.45 -13.03
C ASN A 11 -1.97 -0.83 -12.25
N GLU A 12 -0.81 -0.87 -11.60
CA GLU A 12 -0.33 -2.07 -10.93
C GLU A 12 0.50 -1.76 -9.69
N ILE A 13 0.41 -2.64 -8.69
CA ILE A 13 1.27 -2.70 -7.51
C ILE A 13 1.97 -4.06 -7.53
N ARG A 14 3.29 -4.12 -7.38
CA ARG A 14 4.08 -5.36 -7.49
C ARG A 14 5.35 -5.31 -6.65
N ASN A 15 6.10 -6.42 -6.64
CA ASN A 15 7.40 -6.55 -5.96
C ASN A 15 7.40 -6.08 -4.50
N PHE A 16 6.37 -6.49 -3.74
CA PHE A 16 6.23 -6.15 -2.33
C PHE A 16 7.43 -6.60 -1.51
N ARG A 17 7.89 -5.71 -0.65
CA ARG A 17 8.94 -5.93 0.34
C ARG A 17 8.48 -5.30 1.65
N ALA A 18 8.66 -5.99 2.75
CA ALA A 18 8.39 -5.44 4.07
C ALA A 18 9.48 -5.83 5.06
N GLU A 19 9.76 -4.91 5.97
CA GLU A 19 10.77 -5.04 7.01
C GLU A 19 10.19 -4.53 8.33
N SER A 20 10.32 -5.32 9.39
CA SER A 20 10.01 -4.87 10.75
C SER A 20 11.18 -4.03 11.25
N VAL A 21 10.96 -2.72 11.41
CA VAL A 21 11.99 -1.76 11.85
C VAL A 21 12.11 -1.76 13.38
N SER A 22 10.96 -1.86 14.06
CA SER A 22 10.87 -2.01 15.51
C SER A 22 9.57 -2.73 15.87
N GLU A 23 9.29 -2.95 17.15
CA GLU A 23 7.98 -3.45 17.61
C GLU A 23 6.83 -2.51 17.24
N ARG A 24 7.10 -1.23 17.01
CA ARG A 24 6.11 -0.19 16.68
C ARG A 24 6.13 0.26 15.23
N GLU A 25 7.10 -0.18 14.43
CA GLU A 25 7.29 0.34 13.08
C GLU A 25 7.60 -0.78 12.08
N MET A 26 7.01 -0.69 10.90
CA MET A 26 7.44 -1.44 9.73
C MET A 26 7.57 -0.54 8.52
N LYS A 27 8.50 -0.91 7.65
CA LYS A 27 8.70 -0.27 6.35
C LYS A 27 8.16 -1.19 5.27
N VAL A 28 7.35 -0.63 4.38
CA VAL A 28 6.75 -1.30 3.22
C VAL A 28 7.27 -0.64 1.96
N SER A 29 7.75 -1.43 1.01
CA SER A 29 8.12 -0.96 -0.32
C SER A 29 7.41 -1.78 -1.38
N VAL A 30 6.91 -1.10 -2.42
CA VAL A 30 6.30 -1.72 -3.60
C VAL A 30 6.79 -1.01 -4.85
N ASP A 31 6.97 -1.77 -5.92
CA ASP A 31 7.10 -1.20 -7.26
C ASP A 31 5.68 -0.98 -7.82
N TYR A 32 5.50 0.04 -8.65
CA TYR A 32 4.20 0.37 -9.22
C TYR A 32 4.30 0.82 -10.67
N SER A 33 3.19 0.70 -11.40
CA SER A 33 2.93 1.41 -12.65
C SER A 33 1.61 2.17 -12.53
N TYR A 34 1.60 3.45 -12.90
CA TYR A 34 0.40 4.29 -12.89
C TYR A 34 0.25 5.00 -14.24
N VAL A 35 -0.89 4.84 -14.91
CA VAL A 35 -1.10 5.30 -16.29
C VAL A 35 -1.63 6.73 -16.41
N GLY A 36 -2.00 7.36 -15.29
CA GLY A 36 -2.50 8.74 -15.30
C GLY A 36 -4.01 8.87 -15.56
N ASP A 37 -4.77 7.77 -15.55
CA ASP A 37 -6.23 7.73 -15.75
C ASP A 37 -7.02 8.39 -14.61
N HIS A 38 -6.40 8.58 -13.45
CA HIS A 38 -6.94 9.35 -12.32
C HIS A 38 -6.33 10.77 -12.21
N GLY A 39 -5.56 11.23 -13.22
CA GLY A 39 -4.88 12.53 -13.23
C GLY A 39 -3.38 12.46 -12.96
N VAL A 40 -2.67 13.58 -13.14
CA VAL A 40 -1.20 13.64 -13.08
C VAL A 40 -0.65 14.17 -11.74
N GLY A 41 -1.52 14.36 -10.75
CA GLY A 41 -1.19 14.83 -9.40
C GLY A 41 -2.26 14.37 -8.41
N GLU A 42 -1.98 14.50 -7.12
CA GLU A 42 -2.87 14.08 -6.03
C GLU A 42 -3.15 12.56 -5.96
N ILE A 43 -2.22 11.76 -6.47
CA ILE A 43 -2.24 10.30 -6.41
C ILE A 43 -1.24 9.84 -5.36
N PHE A 44 -1.70 8.99 -4.46
CA PHE A 44 -0.93 8.52 -3.31
C PHE A 44 -0.95 7.01 -3.23
N MET A 45 0.15 6.43 -2.75
CA MET A 45 0.21 5.06 -2.29
C MET A 45 0.00 5.05 -0.78
N HIS A 46 -0.99 4.30 -0.31
CA HIS A 46 -1.25 4.05 1.11
C HIS A 46 -0.92 2.62 1.48
N ALA A 47 -0.47 2.39 2.72
CA ALA A 47 -0.26 1.05 3.25
C ALA A 47 -0.88 0.89 4.65
N VAL A 48 -1.48 -0.27 4.89
CA VAL A 48 -2.19 -0.59 6.13
C VAL A 48 -1.85 -2.00 6.58
N ALA A 49 -1.51 -2.17 7.86
CA ALA A 49 -1.37 -3.48 8.47
C ALA A 49 -2.73 -3.98 8.96
N LEU A 50 -3.12 -5.19 8.58
CA LEU A 50 -4.43 -5.78 8.88
C LEU A 50 -4.27 -7.08 9.69
N GLN A 51 -5.13 -7.27 10.69
CA GLN A 51 -5.21 -8.50 11.50
C GLN A 51 -5.85 -9.65 10.71
N ASN A 52 -6.74 -9.35 9.76
CA ASN A 52 -7.34 -10.28 8.80
C ASN A 52 -7.61 -9.58 7.46
N ASP A 53 -8.31 -10.22 6.52
CA ASP A 53 -8.53 -9.64 5.17
C ASP A 53 -9.50 -8.44 5.13
N GLY A 54 -10.19 -8.15 6.24
CA GLY A 54 -11.16 -7.05 6.33
C GLY A 54 -10.52 -5.68 6.56
N TRP A 55 -11.04 -4.63 5.92
CA TRP A 55 -10.55 -3.25 6.10
C TRP A 55 -10.71 -2.73 7.53
N SER A 56 -11.77 -3.18 8.21
CA SER A 56 -12.04 -2.88 9.62
C SER A 56 -11.06 -3.55 10.58
N SER A 57 -10.23 -4.48 10.11
CA SER A 57 -9.27 -5.21 10.92
C SER A 57 -7.89 -4.54 10.99
N ARG A 58 -7.81 -3.26 10.64
CA ARG A 58 -6.57 -2.49 10.78
C ARG A 58 -6.03 -2.63 12.19
N VAL A 59 -4.74 -2.89 12.31
CA VAL A 59 -4.06 -2.98 13.61
C VAL A 59 -4.36 -1.72 14.42
N PRO A 60 -4.97 -1.84 15.61
CA PRO A 60 -5.30 -0.69 16.44
C PRO A 60 -4.08 0.19 16.74
N GLY A 61 -4.30 1.51 16.79
CA GLY A 61 -3.26 2.49 17.08
C GLY A 61 -2.24 2.73 15.97
N THR A 62 -2.32 2.04 14.82
CA THR A 62 -1.47 2.36 13.66
C THR A 62 -1.87 3.66 12.98
N GLY A 63 -0.91 4.36 12.37
CA GLY A 63 -1.20 5.46 11.47
C GLY A 63 -1.81 4.99 10.15
N PHE A 64 -2.19 5.96 9.31
CA PHE A 64 -2.63 5.71 7.92
C PHE A 64 -1.69 6.44 6.96
N PRO A 65 -0.42 5.99 6.85
CA PRO A 65 0.62 6.69 6.12
C PRO A 65 0.43 6.60 4.62
N ASP A 66 1.00 7.58 3.92
CA ASP A 66 0.98 7.67 2.47
C ASP A 66 2.26 8.26 1.89
N THR A 67 2.41 8.09 0.59
CA THR A 67 3.44 8.75 -0.20
C THR A 67 2.89 9.09 -1.58
N ALA A 68 3.20 10.28 -2.08
CA ALA A 68 2.78 10.68 -3.42
C ALA A 68 3.47 9.80 -4.48
N ILE A 69 2.73 9.43 -5.53
CA ILE A 69 3.24 8.71 -6.69
C ILE A 69 3.04 9.50 -7.98
N SER A 70 3.87 9.23 -8.98
CA SER A 70 3.84 9.92 -10.27
C SER A 70 3.36 8.99 -11.38
N VAL A 71 2.92 9.55 -12.49
CA VAL A 71 2.63 8.78 -13.71
C VAL A 71 3.90 8.07 -14.19
N GLY A 72 3.75 6.83 -14.63
CA GLY A 72 4.84 5.95 -15.05
C GLY A 72 5.13 4.86 -14.03
N GLU A 73 6.35 4.33 -14.11
CA GLU A 73 6.84 3.32 -13.18
C GLU A 73 7.65 3.95 -12.05
N GLY A 74 7.52 3.38 -10.86
CA GLY A 74 8.28 3.85 -9.71
C GLY A 74 8.28 2.87 -8.55
N ARG A 75 8.89 3.31 -7.45
CA ARG A 75 8.86 2.61 -6.17
C ARG A 75 8.29 3.53 -5.10
N ALA A 76 7.30 3.03 -4.38
CA ALA A 76 6.76 3.68 -3.20
C ALA A 76 7.36 3.03 -1.95
N THR A 77 7.74 3.83 -0.95
CA THR A 77 8.16 3.35 0.37
C THR A 77 7.35 4.07 1.45
N ILE A 78 6.74 3.31 2.35
CA ILE A 78 5.78 3.78 3.33
C ILE A 78 6.12 3.16 4.69
N ASN A 79 6.19 3.98 5.73
CA ASN A 79 6.40 3.51 7.10
C ASN A 79 5.06 3.45 7.84
N ILE A 80 4.66 2.26 8.26
CA ILE A 80 3.49 2.05 9.12
C ILE A 80 3.96 2.03 10.56
N THR A 81 3.50 3.02 11.33
CA THR A 81 3.90 3.22 12.73
C THR A 81 2.69 3.08 13.64
N LYS A 82 2.89 2.43 14.79
CA LYS A 82 1.95 2.38 15.90
C LYS A 82 2.09 3.65 16.76
N LEU A 83 1.16 4.57 16.55
CA LEU A 83 1.13 5.90 17.16
C LEU A 83 0.56 5.87 18.58
N GLU A 84 -0.42 4.99 18.83
CA GLU A 84 -1.12 4.91 20.11
C GLU A 84 -0.76 3.62 20.87
N ASN A 85 -0.89 3.64 22.19
CA ASN A 85 -0.73 2.44 23.00
C ASN A 85 -2.09 1.75 23.21
N THR A 86 -2.45 0.89 22.25
CA THR A 86 -3.71 0.13 22.25
C THR A 86 -3.52 -1.33 22.65
N GLY A 87 -2.38 -1.68 23.26
CA GLY A 87 -2.02 -3.06 23.59
C GLY A 87 -1.55 -3.88 22.38
N ASN A 88 -1.06 -5.09 22.65
CA ASN A 88 -0.38 -5.92 21.65
C ASN A 88 -1.33 -6.41 20.55
N ALA A 89 -0.84 -6.48 19.32
CA ALA A 89 -1.61 -6.94 18.17
C ALA A 89 -0.71 -7.70 17.17
N ILE A 90 -1.33 -8.52 16.33
CA ILE A 90 -0.65 -9.24 15.23
C ILE A 90 -1.36 -8.89 13.93
N SER A 91 -0.62 -8.39 12.95
CA SER A 91 -1.09 -8.32 11.56
C SER A 91 -0.70 -9.58 10.81
N THR A 92 -1.55 -10.02 9.87
CA THR A 92 -1.31 -11.15 8.96
C THR A 92 -1.07 -10.71 7.52
N HIS A 93 -1.52 -9.49 7.18
CA HIS A 93 -1.42 -8.94 5.84
C HIS A 93 -1.09 -7.45 5.88
N VAL A 94 -0.46 -6.98 4.80
CA VAL A 94 -0.36 -5.56 4.47
C VAL A 94 -1.20 -5.30 3.24
N LYS A 95 -2.12 -4.35 3.35
CA LYS A 95 -2.88 -3.84 2.22
C LYS A 95 -2.25 -2.57 1.69
N VAL A 96 -1.95 -2.55 0.41
CA VAL A 96 -1.39 -1.39 -0.28
C VAL A 96 -2.33 -0.94 -1.37
N CYS A 97 -2.61 0.36 -1.44
CA CYS A 97 -3.56 0.91 -2.38
C CYS A 97 -3.08 2.20 -3.03
N MET A 98 -3.37 2.37 -4.31
CA MET A 98 -3.36 3.65 -4.99
C MET A 98 -4.68 4.38 -4.71
N VAL A 99 -4.57 5.63 -4.29
CA VAL A 99 -5.70 6.48 -3.90
C VAL A 99 -5.60 7.80 -4.65
N SER A 100 -6.76 8.25 -5.16
CA SER A 100 -6.93 9.58 -5.73
C SER A 100 -7.65 10.45 -4.71
N ILE A 101 -7.02 11.55 -4.27
CA ILE A 101 -7.68 12.51 -3.37
C ILE A 101 -8.81 13.22 -4.11
N ARG A 102 -8.59 13.58 -5.37
CA ARG A 102 -9.58 14.21 -6.24
C ARG A 102 -10.85 13.36 -6.34
N ASP A 103 -10.69 12.06 -6.58
CA ASP A 103 -11.81 11.13 -6.78
C ASP A 103 -12.28 10.51 -5.45
N ARG A 104 -11.64 10.85 -4.33
CA ARG A 104 -11.88 10.33 -2.97
C ARG A 104 -12.02 8.81 -2.93
N SER A 105 -11.20 8.10 -3.71
CA SER A 105 -11.35 6.66 -3.90
C SER A 105 -10.00 5.96 -4.05
N ALA A 106 -9.96 4.72 -3.56
CA ALA A 106 -8.92 3.78 -3.89
C ALA A 106 -9.30 3.04 -5.18
N PHE A 107 -8.38 2.96 -6.14
CA PHE A 107 -8.66 2.42 -7.48
C PHE A 107 -7.81 1.20 -7.84
N VAL A 108 -6.68 0.99 -7.17
CA VAL A 108 -5.93 -0.27 -7.20
C VAL A 108 -5.56 -0.64 -5.78
N CYS A 109 -5.86 -1.87 -5.36
CA CYS A 109 -5.49 -2.39 -4.07
C CYS A 109 -4.96 -3.82 -4.19
N LYS A 110 -3.90 -4.14 -3.45
CA LYS A 110 -3.41 -5.52 -3.26
C LYS A 110 -3.18 -5.81 -1.78
N ASN A 111 -3.56 -7.02 -1.40
CA ASN A 111 -3.19 -7.59 -0.11
C ASN A 111 -1.92 -8.43 -0.29
N PHE A 112 -0.95 -8.24 0.60
CA PHE A 112 0.30 -9.00 0.63
C PHE A 112 0.38 -9.74 1.98
N PRO A 113 0.55 -11.06 1.99
CA PRO A 113 0.79 -11.81 3.22
C PRO A 113 2.07 -11.33 3.90
N TYR A 114 1.96 -10.90 5.15
CA TYR A 114 3.10 -10.51 5.98
C TYR A 114 2.69 -10.47 7.45
N THR A 115 3.29 -11.36 8.24
CA THR A 115 3.01 -11.44 9.68
C THR A 115 3.94 -10.54 10.47
N LYS A 116 3.37 -9.70 11.35
CA LYS A 116 4.13 -8.85 12.27
C LYS A 116 3.42 -8.70 13.60
N SER A 117 4.19 -8.78 14.68
CA SER A 117 3.76 -8.40 16.04
C SER A 117 3.98 -6.91 16.28
N TRP A 118 3.05 -6.30 17.01
CA TRP A 118 2.97 -4.86 17.30
C TRP A 118 2.82 -4.61 18.80
N GLU A 119 3.70 -3.81 19.40
CA GLU A 119 3.68 -3.49 20.86
C GLU A 119 3.32 -2.04 21.17
#